data_AF-A0A7S2LRX4-F1
#
_entry.id   AF-A0A7S2LRX4-F1
#
_cell.length_a   1.000
_cell.length_b   1.000
_cell.length_c   1.000
_cell.angle_alpha   90.00
_cell.angle_beta   90.00
_cell.angle_gamma   90.00
#
_symmetry.space_group_name_H-M   'P 1'
#
loop_
_entity.id
_entity.type
_entity.pdbx_description
1 polymer ?
#
loop_
_entity_poly.entity_id
_entity_poly.type
_entity_poly.pdbx_seq_one_letter_code
_entity_poly.pdbx_strand_id
1 'polypeptide(L)'
;RDFMVKQLLANKEAHVNNVRQQFEVMFASFDTSGDGHISREEFEASLSDKVGDGFLALLDIDMTQAFSIFKLLDSDGSNAIDASEFVEGCLTLRGPAKNVDLAALR
;
A
#
# COMPACT_ATOMS: atom_id res chain seq x y z
N ARG A 1 -4.10 -5.38 -34.95
CA ARG A 1 -3.10 -5.76 -33.92
C ARG A 1 -3.12 -4.76 -32.76
N ASP A 2 -3.21 -3.46 -33.05
CA ASP A 2 -3.31 -2.36 -32.08
C ASP A 2 -4.57 -2.36 -31.19
N PHE A 3 -5.70 -2.89 -31.66
CA PHE A 3 -6.95 -2.93 -30.89
C PHE A 3 -6.85 -3.83 -29.64
N MET A 4 -6.16 -4.98 -29.75
CA MET A 4 -5.95 -5.88 -28.61
C MET A 4 -5.02 -5.27 -27.57
N VAL A 5 -3.98 -4.54 -27.99
CA VAL A 5 -3.07 -3.85 -27.08
C VAL A 5 -3.80 -2.74 -26.31
N LYS A 6 -4.65 -1.96 -27.00
CA LYS A 6 -5.49 -0.94 -26.36
C LYS A 6 -6.50 -1.53 -25.37
N GLN A 7 -7.15 -2.64 -25.70
CA GLN A 7 -8.07 -3.34 -24.79
C GLN A 7 -7.34 -3.90 -23.56
N LEU A 8 -6.15 -4.48 -23.74
CA LEU A 8 -5.33 -4.97 -22.62
C LEU A 8 -4.86 -3.84 -21.71
N LEU A 9 -4.41 -2.72 -22.26
CA LEU A 9 -4.02 -1.53 -21.50
C LEU A 9 -5.20 -0.96 -20.72
N ALA A 10 -6.35 -0.75 -21.38
CA ALA A 10 -7.55 -0.23 -20.73
C ALA A 10 -8.06 -1.14 -19.59
N ASN A 11 -7.99 -2.47 -19.77
CA ASN A 11 -8.36 -3.42 -18.73
C ASN A 11 -7.36 -3.40 -17.56
N LYS A 12 -6.07 -3.19 -17.85
CA LYS A 12 -5.01 -3.05 -16.85
C LYS A 12 -5.16 -1.74 -16.06
N GLU A 13 -5.46 -0.63 -16.72
CA GLU A 13 -5.73 0.67 -16.10
C GLU A 13 -6.98 0.62 -15.21
N ALA A 14 -8.06 -0.01 -15.68
CA ALA A 14 -9.27 -0.21 -14.89
C ALA A 14 -8.99 -1.04 -13.62
N HIS A 15 -8.17 -2.08 -13.74
CA HIS A 15 -7.77 -2.90 -12.59
C HIS A 15 -6.92 -2.10 -11.59
N VAL A 16 -5.93 -1.35 -12.07
CA VAL A 16 -5.07 -0.50 -11.22
C VAL A 16 -5.91 0.57 -10.52
N ASN A 17 -6.83 1.23 -11.22
CA ASN A 17 -7.71 2.24 -10.63
C ASN A 17 -8.63 1.65 -9.56
N ASN A 18 -9.18 0.45 -9.78
CA ASN A 18 -10.04 -0.21 -8.80
C ASN A 18 -9.27 -0.62 -7.53
N VAL A 19 -8.02 -1.06 -7.69
CA VAL A 19 -7.13 -1.36 -6.56
C VAL A 19 -6.69 -0.08 -5.83
N ARG A 20 -6.35 0.97 -6.57
CA ARG A 20 -6.03 2.28 -6.01
C ARG A 20 -7.17 2.82 -5.14
N GLN A 21 -8.40 2.77 -5.62
CA GLN A 21 -9.57 3.24 -4.87
C GLN A 21 -9.77 2.46 -3.57
N GLN A 22 -9.51 1.15 -3.57
CA GLN A 22 -9.56 0.36 -2.33
C GLN A 22 -8.48 0.81 -1.34
N PHE A 23 -7.26 1.09 -1.81
CA PHE A 23 -6.20 1.61 -0.96
C PHE A 23 -6.44 3.04 -0.48
N GLU A 24 -7.07 3.90 -1.28
CA GLU A 24 -7.48 5.25 -0.84
C GLU A 24 -8.53 5.18 0.28
N VAL A 25 -9.47 4.24 0.21
CA VAL A 25 -10.44 4.00 1.30
C VAL A 25 -9.75 3.46 2.56
N MET A 26 -8.78 2.56 2.40
CA MET A 26 -7.97 2.09 3.52
C MET A 26 -7.14 3.23 4.11
N PHE A 27 -6.49 4.04 3.29
CA PHE A 27 -5.70 5.20 3.72
C PHE A 27 -6.54 6.13 4.61
N ALA A 28 -7.75 6.47 4.18
CA ALA A 28 -8.67 7.29 4.97
C ALA A 28 -9.12 6.64 6.30
N SER A 29 -8.98 5.32 6.43
CA SER A 29 -9.24 4.60 7.70
C SER A 29 -8.01 4.59 8.62
N PHE A 30 -6.82 4.83 8.07
CA PHE A 30 -5.57 4.93 8.82
C PHE A 30 -5.28 6.39 9.23
N ASP A 31 -5.47 7.34 8.32
CA ASP A 31 -5.39 8.78 8.56
C ASP A 31 -6.56 9.24 9.46
N THR A 32 -6.35 9.10 10.77
CA THR A 32 -7.36 9.41 11.78
C THR A 32 -7.34 10.90 12.11
N SER A 33 -6.19 11.55 11.92
CA SER A 33 -6.00 12.99 12.10
C SER A 33 -6.60 13.81 10.96
N GLY A 34 -6.73 13.24 9.76
CA GLY A 34 -7.21 13.89 8.54
C GLY A 34 -6.21 14.88 7.96
N ASP A 35 -4.92 14.70 8.26
CA ASP A 35 -3.85 15.59 7.78
C ASP A 35 -3.31 15.17 6.40
N GLY A 36 -3.86 14.10 5.83
CA GLY A 36 -3.48 13.56 4.53
C GLY A 36 -2.20 12.73 4.56
N HIS A 37 -1.73 12.36 5.75
CA HIS A 37 -0.55 11.53 5.98
C HIS A 37 -0.87 10.48 7.05
N ILE A 38 -0.15 9.36 7.05
CA ILE A 38 -0.24 8.36 8.12
C ILE A 38 1.04 8.44 8.91
N SER A 39 0.93 8.98 10.12
CA SER A 39 2.03 8.99 11.08
C SER A 39 2.29 7.59 11.61
N ARG A 40 3.49 7.35 12.16
CA ARG A 40 3.84 6.05 12.75
C ARG A 40 2.85 5.64 13.85
N GLU A 41 2.41 6.59 14.66
CA GLU A 41 1.46 6.36 15.74
C GLU A 41 0.09 5.95 15.21
N GLU A 42 -0.38 6.60 14.15
CA GLU A 42 -1.65 6.25 13.48
C GLU A 42 -1.55 4.89 12.82
N PHE A 43 -0.43 4.60 12.16
CA PHE A 43 -0.19 3.29 11.57
C PHE A 43 -0.23 2.18 12.62
N GLU A 44 0.45 2.35 13.76
CA GLU A 44 0.48 1.36 14.84
C GLU A 44 -0.89 1.20 15.53
N ALA A 45 -1.62 2.31 15.70
CA ALA A 45 -2.97 2.31 16.24
C ALA A 45 -3.94 1.59 15.31
N SER A 46 -3.93 1.89 14.01
CA SER A 46 -4.78 1.24 13.00
C SER A 46 -4.42 -0.22 12.80
N LEU A 47 -3.14 -0.58 12.92
CA LEU A 47 -2.68 -1.97 12.91
C LEU A 47 -3.15 -2.79 14.12
N SER A 48 -3.35 -2.13 15.25
CA SER A 48 -3.92 -2.74 16.46
C SER A 48 -5.45 -2.83 16.40
N ASP A 49 -6.08 -2.21 15.41
CA ASP A 49 -7.52 -2.24 15.16
C ASP A 49 -7.89 -3.27 14.05
N LYS A 50 -9.19 -3.51 13.85
CA LYS A 50 -9.68 -4.47 12.85
C LYS A 50 -9.29 -4.11 11.41
N VAL A 51 -9.05 -2.83 11.15
CA VAL A 51 -8.59 -2.35 9.84
C VAL A 51 -7.18 -2.88 9.54
N GLY A 52 -6.32 -2.89 10.56
CA GLY A 52 -4.98 -3.46 10.54
C GLY A 52 -4.93 -4.93 10.18
N ASP A 53 -5.78 -5.74 10.80
CA ASP A 53 -5.92 -7.18 10.52
C ASP A 53 -6.21 -7.43 9.03
N GLY A 54 -7.13 -6.65 8.46
CA GLY A 54 -7.46 -6.73 7.03
C GLY A 54 -6.29 -6.34 6.13
N PHE A 55 -5.54 -5.31 6.51
CA PHE A 55 -4.37 -4.86 5.77
C PHE A 55 -3.22 -5.88 5.81
N LEU A 56 -2.92 -6.42 6.99
CA LEU A 56 -1.92 -7.45 7.21
C LEU A 56 -2.28 -8.74 6.47
N ALA A 57 -3.55 -9.16 6.50
CA ALA A 57 -4.03 -10.32 5.75
C ALA A 57 -3.99 -10.09 4.23
N LEU A 58 -4.32 -8.88 3.77
CA LEU A 58 -4.27 -8.53 2.34
C LEU A 58 -2.83 -8.56 1.81
N LEU A 59 -1.89 -8.10 2.63
CA LEU A 59 -0.48 -8.10 2.30
C LEU A 59 0.23 -9.39 2.69
N ASP A 60 -0.40 -10.36 3.36
CA ASP A 60 0.25 -11.58 3.87
C ASP A 60 1.52 -11.26 4.68
N ILE A 61 1.38 -10.36 5.66
CA ILE A 61 2.49 -9.90 6.53
C ILE A 61 2.05 -9.91 8.00
N ASP A 62 2.98 -10.20 8.90
CA ASP A 62 2.79 -10.13 10.35
C ASP A 62 2.88 -8.72 10.90
N MET A 63 2.10 -8.43 11.96
CA MET A 63 2.13 -7.18 12.72
C MET A 63 3.53 -6.86 13.27
N THR A 64 4.36 -7.86 13.53
CA THR A 64 5.75 -7.66 13.98
C THR A 64 6.64 -7.01 12.93
N GLN A 65 6.26 -7.08 11.65
CA GLN A 65 6.96 -6.45 10.53
C GLN A 65 6.34 -5.11 10.13
N ALA A 66 5.31 -4.64 10.84
CA ALA A 66 4.66 -3.35 10.62
C ALA A 66 5.65 -2.21 10.46
N PHE A 67 6.64 -2.11 11.36
CA PHE A 67 7.66 -1.07 11.29
C PHE A 67 8.53 -1.17 10.03
N SER A 68 8.85 -2.39 9.59
CA SER A 68 9.59 -2.63 8.35
C SER A 68 8.77 -2.27 7.12
N ILE A 69 7.46 -2.54 7.13
CA ILE A 69 6.54 -2.13 6.05
C ILE A 69 6.42 -0.62 6.03
N PHE A 70 6.22 0.02 7.18
CA PHE A 70 6.09 1.47 7.28
C PHE A 70 7.30 2.16 6.63
N LYS A 71 8.50 1.69 6.97
CA LYS A 71 9.75 2.19 6.41
C LYS A 71 9.94 1.84 4.92
N LEU A 72 9.27 0.81 4.43
CA LEU A 72 9.30 0.42 3.00
C LEU A 72 8.32 1.26 2.19
N LEU A 73 7.20 1.67 2.80
CA LEU A 73 6.21 2.57 2.23
C LEU A 73 6.73 4.02 2.20
N ASP A 74 7.33 4.47 3.30
CA ASP A 74 8.02 5.77 3.46
C ASP A 74 9.27 5.83 2.58
N SER A 75 9.07 6.23 1.33
CA SER A 75 10.11 6.22 0.30
C SER A 75 10.96 7.48 0.35
N ASP A 76 10.38 8.58 0.83
CA ASP A 76 11.06 9.86 0.99
C ASP A 76 11.78 10.01 2.36
N GLY A 77 11.52 9.11 3.30
CA GLY A 77 12.12 9.10 4.63
C GLY A 77 11.56 10.20 5.54
N SER A 78 10.37 10.72 5.24
CA SER A 78 9.68 11.75 6.02
C SER A 78 9.19 11.24 7.37
N ASN A 79 9.18 9.92 7.61
CA ASN A 79 8.53 9.24 8.74
C ASN A 79 7.02 9.44 8.78
N ALA A 80 6.42 9.80 7.66
CA ALA A 80 4.98 9.83 7.43
C ALA A 80 4.71 9.17 6.08
N ILE A 81 3.57 8.50 5.93
CA ILE A 81 3.21 7.91 4.64
C ILE A 81 2.12 8.77 4.04
N ASP A 82 2.39 9.40 2.91
CA ASP A 82 1.34 10.13 2.18
C ASP A 82 0.45 9.17 1.35
N ALA A 83 -0.69 9.68 0.88
CA ALA A 83 -1.63 8.87 0.12
C ALA A 83 -1.03 8.24 -1.16
N SER A 84 -0.06 8.91 -1.79
CA SER A 84 0.61 8.38 -2.98
C SER A 84 1.57 7.26 -2.60
N GLU A 85 2.40 7.47 -1.58
CA GLU A 85 3.31 6.45 -1.05
C GLU A 85 2.57 5.21 -0.54
N PHE A 86 1.44 5.39 0.14
CA PHE A 86 0.61 4.28 0.60
C PHE A 86 0.09 3.46 -0.58
N VAL A 87 -0.49 4.11 -1.58
CA VAL A 87 -1.06 3.41 -2.75
C VAL A 87 0.05 2.76 -3.58
N GLU A 88 1.12 3.48 -3.91
CA GLU A 88 2.22 2.96 -4.73
C GLU A 88 3.00 1.86 -4.01
N GLY A 89 3.28 2.05 -2.72
CA GLY A 89 3.94 1.05 -1.89
C GLY A 89 3.08 -0.21 -1.71
N CYS A 90 1.77 -0.07 -1.50
CA CYS A 90 0.86 -1.23 -1.43
C CYS A 90 0.67 -1.92 -2.79
N LEU A 91 0.63 -1.19 -3.90
CA LEU A 91 0.62 -1.76 -5.25
C LEU A 91 1.90 -2.55 -5.53
N THR A 92 3.04 -2.04 -5.06
CA THR A 92 4.35 -2.69 -5.18
C THR A 92 4.43 -3.94 -4.32
N LEU A 93 3.96 -3.86 -3.07
CA LEU A 93 3.89 -4.99 -2.12
C LEU A 93 2.90 -6.08 -2.56
N ARG A 94 1.77 -5.72 -3.19
CA ARG A 94 0.75 -6.68 -3.65
C ARG A 94 1.04 -7.24 -5.04
N GLY A 95 1.84 -6.56 -5.86
CA GLY A 95 2.21 -7.02 -7.20
C GLY A 95 3.12 -8.26 -7.18
N PRO A 96 3.30 -8.96 -8.30
CA PRO A 96 4.27 -10.05 -8.43
C PRO A 96 5.73 -9.63 -8.14
N ALA A 97 5.98 -8.33 -7.96
CA ALA A 97 7.24 -7.74 -7.51
C ALA A 97 7.64 -8.11 -6.06
N LYS A 98 6.71 -8.67 -5.26
CA LYS A 98 7.00 -9.20 -3.91
C LYS A 98 8.14 -10.22 -3.87
N ASN A 99 8.45 -10.88 -4.99
CA ASN A 99 9.59 -11.80 -5.11
C ASN A 99 10.92 -11.16 -5.53
N VAL A 100 10.93 -9.88 -5.92
CA VAL A 100 12.11 -9.26 -6.54
C VAL A 100 12.81 -8.29 -5.58
N ASP A 101 12.07 -7.47 -4.83
CA ASP A 101 12.70 -6.44 -3.96
C ASP A 101 13.00 -6.92 -2.53
N LEU A 102 12.23 -7.86 -1.98
CA LEU A 102 12.56 -8.49 -0.69
C LEU A 102 13.85 -9.35 -0.74
N ALA A 103 14.32 -9.70 -1.95
CA ALA A 103 15.58 -10.39 -2.18
C ALA A 103 16.77 -9.42 -2.41
N ALA A 104 16.51 -8.15 -2.69
CA ALA A 104 17.54 -7.13 -2.95
C ALA A 104 18.04 -6.44 -1.66
N LEU A 105 17.30 -6.57 -0.55
CA LEU A 105 17.78 -6.23 0.79
C LEU A 105 18.54 -7.43 1.41
N ARG A 106 19.75 -7.69 0.90
CA ARG A 106 20.75 -8.58 1.54
C ARG A 106 22.09 -7.89 1.65
#